data_AF-A0AAX3WG11-F1
#
_entry.id   AF-A0AAX3WG11-F1
#
_cell.length_a   1.000
_cell.length_b   1.000
_cell.length_c   1.000
_cell.angle_alpha   90.00
_cell.angle_beta   90.00
_cell.angle_gamma   90.00
#
_symmetry.space_group_name_H-M   'P 1'
#
loop_
_entity.id
_entity.type
_entity.pdbx_description
1 polymer ?
#
loop_
_entity_poly.entity_id
_entity_poly.type
_entity_poly.pdbx_seq_one_letter_code
_entity_poly.pdbx_strand_id
1 'polypeptide(L)'
;MARPVPEDDEIMRLVRAGLTYVEIGLRLQISHKTVGRIARSHGYDASKRIRLQAQKRKALRAKQRAKAAFDKAKAEAERKRRLGERDPLRRIPAVPAWAAKAGLTQDYRDFARQFDEDHAARECRKLTAQRRQLEALDARLGRAA
;
A
#
# COMPACT_ATOMS: atom_id res chain seq x y z
N MET A 1 -17.29 -30.51 52.73
CA MET A 1 -18.38 -30.65 51.73
C MET A 1 -17.79 -31.26 50.47
N ALA A 2 -18.23 -32.45 50.08
CA ALA A 2 -17.82 -33.06 48.82
C ALA A 2 -18.41 -32.23 47.67
N ARG A 3 -17.55 -31.62 46.84
CA ARG A 3 -18.04 -30.89 45.66
C ARG A 3 -18.61 -31.90 44.67
N PRO A 4 -19.79 -31.64 44.08
CA PRO A 4 -20.34 -32.52 43.06
C PRO A 4 -19.33 -32.61 41.91
N VAL A 5 -18.99 -33.84 41.52
CA VAL A 5 -18.12 -34.08 40.37
C VAL A 5 -18.92 -33.65 39.13
N PRO A 6 -18.46 -32.67 38.35
CA PRO A 6 -19.17 -32.23 37.15
C PRO A 6 -19.28 -33.38 36.14
N GLU A 7 -20.45 -33.53 35.53
CA GLU A 7 -20.71 -34.57 34.54
C GLU A 7 -19.93 -34.33 33.25
N ASP A 8 -19.52 -35.42 32.58
CA ASP A 8 -18.78 -35.36 31.31
C ASP A 8 -19.53 -34.56 30.23
N ASP A 9 -20.87 -34.64 30.22
CA ASP A 9 -21.72 -33.89 29.29
C ASP A 9 -21.65 -32.37 29.51
N GLU A 10 -21.55 -31.92 30.76
CA GLU A 10 -21.39 -30.50 31.07
C GLU A 10 -20.03 -29.97 30.59
N ILE A 11 -18.98 -30.78 30.80
CA ILE A 11 -17.63 -30.48 30.31
C ILE A 11 -17.65 -30.38 28.77
N MET A 12 -18.27 -31.35 28.10
CA MET A 12 -18.35 -31.38 26.64
C MET A 12 -19.20 -30.26 26.06
N ARG A 13 -20.26 -29.82 26.75
CA ARG A 13 -21.05 -28.64 26.37
C ARG A 13 -20.18 -27.39 26.32
N LEU A 14 -19.33 -27.17 27.32
CA LEU A 14 -18.44 -26.01 27.38
C LEU A 14 -17.30 -26.09 26.35
N VAL A 15 -16.77 -27.29 26.11
CA VAL A 15 -15.76 -27.53 25.06
C VAL A 15 -16.34 -27.21 23.67
N ARG A 16 -17.57 -27.66 23.39
CA ARG A 16 -18.28 -27.37 22.12
C ARG A 16 -18.66 -25.90 21.99
N ALA A 17 -18.99 -25.22 23.09
CA ALA A 17 -19.19 -23.77 23.14
C ALA A 17 -17.90 -22.97 22.88
N GLY A 18 -16.75 -23.65 22.81
CA GLY A 18 -15.51 -23.07 22.34
C GLY A 18 -14.59 -22.57 23.45
N LEU A 19 -14.90 -22.81 24.73
CA LEU A 19 -14.03 -22.46 25.85
C LEU A 19 -12.73 -23.28 25.82
N THR A 20 -11.68 -22.71 26.38
CA THR A 20 -10.39 -23.39 26.59
C THR A 20 -10.48 -24.33 27.79
N TYR A 21 -9.64 -25.37 27.81
CA TYR A 21 -9.60 -26.31 28.94
C TYR A 21 -9.23 -25.65 30.27
N VAL A 22 -8.51 -24.54 30.23
CA VAL A 22 -8.17 -23.73 31.41
C VAL A 22 -9.41 -23.01 31.93
N GLU A 23 -10.15 -22.32 31.06
CA GLU A 23 -11.39 -21.62 31.43
C GLU A 23 -12.44 -22.59 31.98
N ILE A 24 -12.56 -23.77 31.37
CA ILE A 24 -13.48 -24.82 31.83
C ILE A 24 -13.04 -25.34 33.20
N GLY A 25 -11.74 -25.60 33.38
CA GLY A 25 -11.20 -26.07 34.66
C GLY A 25 -11.39 -25.06 35.79
N LEU A 26 -11.20 -23.76 35.51
CA LEU A 26 -11.48 -22.68 36.48
C LEU A 26 -12.97 -22.62 36.83
N ARG A 27 -13.85 -22.73 35.83
CA ARG A 27 -15.30 -22.62 36.01
C ARG A 27 -15.89 -23.80 36.79
N LEU A 28 -15.43 -25.01 36.50
CA LEU A 28 -15.91 -26.25 37.12
C LEU A 28 -15.04 -26.69 38.31
N GLN A 29 -14.04 -25.89 38.69
CA GLN A 29 -13.08 -26.17 39.77
C GLN A 29 -12.38 -27.54 39.66
N ILE A 30 -12.10 -27.97 38.42
CA ILE A 30 -11.37 -29.20 38.11
C ILE A 30 -10.08 -28.88 37.36
N SER A 31 -9.10 -29.79 37.40
CA SER A 31 -7.86 -29.59 36.66
C SER A 31 -8.11 -29.52 35.15
N HIS A 32 -7.47 -28.58 34.46
CA HIS A 32 -7.47 -28.50 32.99
C HIS A 32 -6.98 -29.82 32.33
N LYS A 33 -6.15 -30.60 33.03
CA LYS A 33 -5.71 -31.93 32.58
C LYS A 33 -6.85 -32.94 32.56
N THR A 34 -7.76 -32.88 33.53
CA THR A 34 -8.96 -33.72 33.62
C THR A 34 -9.91 -33.37 32.49
N VAL A 35 -10.18 -32.09 32.27
CA VAL A 35 -10.97 -31.59 31.12
C VAL A 35 -10.38 -32.09 29.80
N GLY A 36 -9.06 -31.97 29.61
CA GLY A 36 -8.39 -32.43 28.40
C GLY A 36 -8.37 -33.96 28.24
N ARG A 37 -8.46 -34.73 29.32
CA ARG A 37 -8.60 -36.19 29.26
C ARG A 37 -9.99 -36.58 28.77
N ILE A 38 -11.03 -36.01 29.37
CA ILE A 38 -12.44 -36.23 29.03
C ILE A 38 -12.71 -35.77 27.59
N ALA A 39 -12.27 -34.56 27.21
CA ALA A 39 -12.43 -34.09 25.84
C ALA A 39 -11.83 -35.06 24.81
N ARG A 40 -10.67 -35.66 25.09
CA ARG A 40 -10.03 -36.64 24.21
C ARG A 40 -10.73 -37.99 24.18
N SER A 41 -11.27 -38.49 25.30
CA SER A 41 -12.06 -39.73 25.30
C SER A 41 -13.34 -39.58 24.47
N HIS A 42 -13.91 -38.37 24.39
CA HIS A 42 -15.02 -38.03 23.50
C HIS A 42 -14.59 -37.60 22.08
N GLY A 43 -13.33 -37.84 21.69
CA GLY A 43 -12.81 -37.58 20.33
C GLY A 43 -12.56 -36.10 19.99
N TYR A 44 -12.65 -35.19 20.96
CA TYR A 44 -12.37 -33.77 20.77
C TYR A 44 -10.88 -33.45 20.97
N ASP A 45 -10.18 -33.24 19.86
CA ASP A 45 -8.77 -32.89 19.86
C ASP A 45 -8.57 -31.37 19.72
N ALA A 46 -8.38 -30.68 20.85
CA ALA A 46 -8.08 -29.25 20.86
C ALA A 46 -6.77 -28.91 20.13
N SER A 47 -5.85 -29.85 19.94
CA SER A 47 -4.59 -29.59 19.23
C SER A 47 -4.82 -29.22 17.76
N LYS A 48 -5.83 -29.84 17.10
CA LYS A 48 -6.26 -29.48 15.75
C LYS A 48 -6.77 -28.04 15.67
N ARG A 49 -7.59 -27.62 16.63
CA ARG A 49 -8.14 -26.25 16.70
C ARG A 49 -7.04 -25.22 16.97
N ILE A 50 -6.12 -25.52 17.89
CA ILE A 50 -4.95 -24.66 18.18
C ILE A 50 -4.06 -24.51 16.93
N ARG A 51 -3.78 -25.62 16.23
CA ARG A 51 -3.01 -25.61 14.98
C ARG A 51 -3.69 -24.76 13.90
N LEU A 52 -5.01 -24.88 13.74
CA LEU A 52 -5.78 -24.09 12.77
C LEU A 52 -5.74 -22.59 13.10
N GLN A 53 -5.90 -22.22 14.37
CA GLN A 53 -5.80 -20.82 14.80
C GLN A 53 -4.38 -20.26 14.58
N ALA A 54 -3.34 -21.04 14.87
CA ALA A 54 -1.96 -20.65 14.61
C ALA A 54 -1.70 -20.41 13.12
N GLN A 55 -2.21 -21.28 12.24
CA GLN A 55 -2.14 -21.10 10.79
C GLN A 55 -2.85 -19.83 10.32
N LYS A 56 -4.08 -19.57 10.81
CA LYS A 56 -4.82 -18.34 10.49
C LYS A 56 -4.03 -17.08 10.91
N ARG A 57 -3.45 -17.09 12.11
CA ARG A 57 -2.60 -15.98 12.60
C ARG A 57 -1.35 -15.80 11.74
N LYS A 58 -0.70 -16.89 11.32
CA LYS A 58 0.48 -16.83 10.42
C LYS A 58 0.11 -16.21 9.07
N ALA A 59 -1.00 -16.63 8.47
CA ALA A 59 -1.48 -16.07 7.21
C ALA A 59 -1.80 -14.56 7.32
N LEU A 60 -2.44 -14.15 8.42
CA LEU A 60 -2.75 -12.74 8.67
C LEU A 60 -1.48 -11.88 8.82
N ARG A 61 -0.48 -12.38 9.57
CA ARG A 61 0.83 -11.72 9.69
C ARG A 61 1.57 -11.63 8.36
N ALA A 62 1.50 -12.66 7.51
CA ALA A 62 2.09 -12.63 6.18
C ALA A 62 1.46 -11.53 5.30
N LYS A 63 0.12 -11.41 5.30
CA LYS A 63 -0.60 -10.33 4.60
C LYS A 63 -0.18 -8.94 5.10
N GLN A 64 -0.08 -8.76 6.42
CA GLN A 64 0.37 -7.50 7.01
C GLN A 64 1.79 -7.12 6.59
N ARG A 65 2.73 -8.09 6.59
CA ARG A 65 4.11 -7.86 6.14
C ARG A 65 4.18 -7.48 4.67
N ALA A 66 3.41 -8.15 3.81
CA ALA A 66 3.34 -7.82 2.39
C ALA A 66 2.83 -6.39 2.17
N LYS A 67 1.78 -5.99 2.90
CA LYS A 67 1.26 -4.62 2.87
C LYS A 67 2.31 -3.60 3.34
N ALA A 68 2.96 -3.85 4.47
CA ALA A 68 3.99 -2.96 5.01
C ALA A 68 5.20 -2.83 4.06
N ALA A 69 5.61 -3.90 3.39
CA ALA A 69 6.67 -3.87 2.40
C ALA A 69 6.29 -3.02 1.18
N PHE A 70 5.06 -3.17 0.69
CA PHE A 70 4.52 -2.35 -0.40
C PHE A 70 4.45 -0.86 -0.02
N ASP A 71 3.92 -0.54 1.17
CA ASP A 71 3.82 0.83 1.66
C ASP A 71 5.22 1.46 1.82
N LYS A 72 6.20 0.69 2.31
CA LYS A 72 7.59 1.13 2.39
C LYS A 72 8.21 1.38 1.01
N ALA A 73 7.99 0.49 0.06
CA ALA A 73 8.48 0.67 -1.32
C ALA A 73 7.86 1.92 -1.98
N LYS A 74 6.56 2.16 -1.77
CA LYS A 74 5.88 3.37 -2.24
C LYS A 74 6.47 4.64 -1.60
N ALA A 75 6.70 4.62 -0.28
CA ALA A 75 7.31 5.74 0.43
C ALA A 75 8.76 6.01 0.00
N GLU A 76 9.55 4.96 -0.28
CA GLU A 76 10.91 5.11 -0.83
C GLU A 76 10.89 5.65 -2.25
N ALA A 77 9.96 5.21 -3.11
CA ALA A 77 9.78 5.77 -4.44
C ALA A 77 9.38 7.26 -4.38
N GLU A 78 8.50 7.63 -3.45
CA GLU A 78 8.12 9.03 -3.23
C GLU A 78 9.28 9.87 -2.69
N ARG A 79 10.07 9.33 -1.74
CA ARG A 79 11.32 9.97 -1.28
C ARG A 79 12.31 10.16 -2.42
N LYS A 80 12.51 9.15 -3.26
CA LYS A 80 13.38 9.25 -4.46
C LYS A 80 12.84 10.29 -5.46
N ARG A 81 11.52 10.42 -5.63
CA ARG A 81 10.93 11.49 -6.45
C ARG A 81 11.22 12.88 -5.86
N ARG A 82 10.99 13.06 -4.55
CA ARG A 82 11.29 14.33 -3.85
C ARG A 82 12.78 14.68 -3.86
N LEU A 83 13.66 13.68 -3.77
CA LEU A 83 15.11 13.85 -3.87
C LEU A 83 15.57 14.06 -5.32
N GLY A 84 14.94 13.40 -6.29
CA GLY A 84 15.21 13.57 -7.73
C GLY A 84 14.73 14.90 -8.31
N GLU A 85 13.79 15.58 -7.64
CA GLU A 85 13.44 16.99 -7.89
C GLU A 85 14.43 17.98 -7.26
N ARG A 86 15.22 17.53 -6.28
CA ARG A 86 16.28 18.29 -5.60
C ARG A 86 17.64 17.65 -5.86
N ASP A 87 17.97 17.45 -7.12
CA ASP A 87 19.38 17.23 -7.48
C ASP A 87 20.03 18.61 -7.69
N PRO A 88 20.77 19.15 -6.70
CA PRO A 88 21.43 20.44 -6.81
C PRO A 88 22.54 20.45 -7.87
N LEU A 89 22.94 19.29 -8.39
CA LEU A 89 23.95 19.13 -9.44
C LEU A 89 23.34 18.99 -10.84
N ARG A 90 22.01 18.81 -10.95
CA ARG A 90 21.32 18.83 -12.25
C ARG A 90 21.27 20.27 -12.73
N ARG A 91 22.24 20.64 -13.58
CA ARG A 91 22.32 21.94 -14.27
C ARG A 91 20.94 22.33 -14.77
N ILE A 92 20.37 23.42 -14.24
CA ILE A 92 19.14 24.00 -14.78
C ILE A 92 19.48 24.47 -16.19
N PRO A 93 18.81 23.95 -17.25
CA PRO A 93 19.12 24.36 -18.61
C PRO A 93 18.94 25.87 -18.75
N ALA A 94 19.96 26.53 -19.30
CA ALA A 94 19.89 27.95 -19.59
C ALA A 94 18.86 28.17 -20.69
N VAL A 95 17.84 28.98 -20.42
CA VAL A 95 16.77 29.24 -21.39
C VAL A 95 17.21 30.39 -22.30
N PRO A 96 17.21 30.21 -23.64
CA PRO A 96 17.52 31.28 -24.57
C PRO A 96 16.52 32.44 -24.46
N ALA A 97 17.00 33.67 -24.64
CA ALA A 97 16.18 34.89 -24.52
C ALA A 97 14.94 34.89 -25.45
N TRP A 98 15.05 34.29 -26.64
CA TRP A 98 13.92 34.18 -27.58
C TRP A 98 12.81 33.27 -27.06
N ALA A 99 13.15 32.16 -26.38
CA ALA A 99 12.19 31.22 -25.83
C ALA A 99 11.49 31.81 -24.60
N ALA A 100 12.24 32.56 -23.77
CA ALA A 100 11.69 33.31 -22.65
C ALA A 100 10.69 34.39 -23.13
N LYS A 101 11.04 35.15 -24.18
CA LYS A 101 10.15 36.16 -24.78
C LYS A 101 8.87 35.55 -25.37
N ALA A 102 8.93 34.30 -25.86
CA ALA A 102 7.79 33.56 -26.37
C ALA A 102 6.92 32.91 -25.27
N GLY A 103 7.31 33.02 -24.00
CA GLY A 103 6.62 32.37 -22.87
C GLY A 103 6.87 30.87 -22.75
N LEU A 104 7.86 30.32 -23.47
CA LEU A 104 8.14 28.88 -23.56
C LEU A 104 9.19 28.40 -22.54
N THR A 105 9.37 29.14 -21.45
CA THR A 105 10.43 28.89 -20.46
C THR A 105 10.31 27.51 -19.81
N GLN A 106 9.08 27.10 -19.48
CA GLN A 106 8.82 25.80 -18.85
C GLN A 106 8.98 24.66 -19.86
N ASP A 107 8.35 24.78 -21.03
CA ASP A 107 8.45 23.79 -22.10
C ASP A 107 9.89 23.53 -22.53
N TYR A 108 10.69 24.59 -22.70
CA TYR A 108 12.10 24.47 -23.04
C TYR A 108 12.88 23.69 -21.98
N ARG A 109 12.63 23.97 -20.70
CA ARG A 109 13.30 23.27 -19.59
C ARG A 109 12.89 21.82 -19.51
N ASP A 110 11.63 21.50 -19.75
CA ASP A 110 11.13 20.13 -19.68
C ASP A 110 11.67 19.30 -20.85
N PHE A 111 11.66 19.84 -22.07
CA PHE A 111 12.32 19.20 -23.21
C PHE A 111 13.83 19.03 -23.02
N ALA A 112 14.52 20.04 -22.48
CA ALA A 112 15.96 19.97 -22.23
C ALA A 112 16.32 18.99 -21.10
N ARG A 113 15.41 18.74 -20.15
CA ARG A 113 15.58 17.73 -19.09
C ARG A 113 15.35 16.30 -19.58
N GLN A 114 14.44 16.13 -20.54
CA GLN A 114 14.06 14.82 -21.07
C GLN A 114 14.98 14.37 -22.22
N PHE A 115 15.45 15.31 -23.02
CA PHE A 115 16.30 15.07 -24.18
C PHE A 115 17.60 15.89 -24.05
N ASP A 116 17.75 16.94 -24.84
CA ASP A 116 18.88 17.86 -24.83
C ASP A 116 18.42 19.30 -25.16
N GLU A 117 19.32 20.27 -25.00
CA GLU A 117 19.03 21.69 -25.26
C GLU A 117 18.70 21.97 -26.75
N ASP A 118 19.29 21.22 -27.68
CA ASP A 118 19.07 21.37 -29.12
C ASP A 118 17.67 20.90 -29.56
N HIS A 119 17.22 19.78 -28.99
CA HIS A 119 15.88 19.25 -29.18
C HIS A 119 14.84 20.20 -28.60
N ALA A 120 15.09 20.72 -27.38
CA ALA A 120 14.24 21.74 -26.77
C ALA A 120 14.11 22.99 -27.67
N ALA A 121 15.22 23.46 -28.24
CA ALA A 121 15.20 24.60 -29.15
C ALA A 121 14.37 24.33 -30.43
N ARG A 122 14.46 23.12 -31.00
CA ARG A 122 13.67 22.73 -32.19
C ARG A 122 12.17 22.68 -31.90
N GLU A 123 11.77 22.04 -30.80
CA GLU A 123 10.34 21.91 -30.44
C GLU A 123 9.73 23.26 -30.09
N CYS A 124 10.42 24.09 -29.29
CA CYS A 124 9.94 25.44 -28.98
C CYS A 124 9.83 26.34 -30.23
N ARG A 125 10.71 26.19 -31.24
CA ARG A 125 10.57 26.90 -32.52
C ARG A 125 9.34 26.45 -33.30
N LYS A 126 9.02 25.16 -33.31
CA LYS A 126 7.80 24.63 -33.93
C LYS A 126 6.55 25.21 -33.29
N LEU A 127 6.48 25.22 -31.96
CA LEU A 127 5.35 25.81 -31.21
C LEU A 127 5.20 27.31 -31.54
N THR A 128 6.31 28.04 -31.59
CA THR A 128 6.30 29.47 -31.97
C THR A 128 5.78 29.67 -33.40
N ALA A 129 6.17 28.80 -34.34
CA ALA A 129 5.70 28.87 -35.72
C ALA A 129 4.20 28.54 -35.82
N GLN A 130 3.72 27.51 -35.11
CA GLN A 130 2.31 27.16 -35.05
C GLN A 130 1.45 28.30 -34.48
N ARG A 131 1.92 28.93 -33.40
CA ARG A 131 1.23 30.08 -32.80
C ARG A 131 1.09 31.25 -33.80
N ARG A 132 2.15 31.57 -34.54
CA ARG A 132 2.10 32.59 -35.60
C ARG A 132 1.15 32.22 -36.74
N GLN A 133 1.08 30.94 -37.11
CA GLN A 133 0.14 30.48 -38.14
C GLN A 133 -1.31 30.63 -37.69
N LEU A 134 -1.62 30.28 -36.43
CA LEU A 134 -2.95 30.46 -35.86
C LEU A 134 -3.33 31.94 -35.77
N GLU A 135 -2.43 32.80 -35.27
CA GLU A 135 -2.65 34.26 -35.23
C GLU A 135 -2.88 34.85 -36.64
N ALA A 136 -2.19 34.35 -37.65
CA ALA A 136 -2.39 34.77 -39.04
C ALA A 136 -3.73 34.29 -39.63
N LEU A 137 -4.18 33.09 -39.26
CA LEU A 137 -5.50 32.57 -39.66
C LEU A 137 -6.61 33.35 -38.96
N ASP A 138 -6.51 33.59 -37.66
CA ASP A 138 -7.45 34.39 -36.89
C ASP A 138 -7.53 35.82 -37.43
N ALA A 139 -6.40 36.44 -37.77
CA ALA A 139 -6.38 37.77 -38.39
C ALA A 139 -7.03 37.81 -39.78
N ARG A 140 -7.02 36.70 -40.53
CA ARG A 140 -7.73 36.59 -41.81
C ARG A 140 -9.23 36.40 -41.61
N LEU A 141 -9.63 35.55 -40.66
CA LEU A 141 -11.03 35.28 -40.34
C LEU A 141 -11.71 36.47 -39.67
N GLY A 142 -11.03 37.16 -38.74
CA GLY A 142 -11.55 38.34 -38.05
C GLY A 142 -11.60 39.61 -38.89
N ARG A 143 -10.98 39.64 -40.08
CA ARG A 143 -11.20 40.70 -41.09
C ARG A 143 -12.33 40.39 -42.06
N ALA A 144 -12.85 39.16 -42.05
CA ALA A 144 -13.92 38.71 -42.93
C ALA A 144 -15.31 38.74 -42.24
N ALA A 145 -15.37 39.15 -40.97
CA ALA A 145 -16.58 39.42 -40.19
C ALA A 145 -16.77 40.92 -40.03
#